data_AF-A0A522L7L1-F1
#
_entry.id   AF-A0A522L7L1-F1
#
_cell.length_a   1.000
_cell.length_b   1.000
_cell.length_c   1.000
_cell.angle_alpha   90.00
_cell.angle_beta   90.00
_cell.angle_gamma   90.00
#
_symmetry.space_group_name_H-M   'P 1'
#
loop_
_entity.id
_entity.type
_entity.pdbx_description
1 polymer ?
#
loop_
_entity_poly.entity_id
_entity_poly.type
_entity_poly.pdbx_seq_one_letter_code
_entity_poly.pdbx_strand_id
1 'polypeptide(L)' 'MAGIDERIADLEVRLTFIDNTVQALSSADAEQALRMVELERLVHQLRQELQAVRTNEAPDPHLEPPPPHY' A
#
# COMPACT_ATOMS: atom_id res chain seq x y z
N MET A 1 44.77 4.94 -29.32
CA MET A 1 44.11 5.63 -28.19
C MET A 1 42.68 6.01 -28.52
N ALA A 2 42.38 6.53 -29.72
CA ALA A 2 41.01 6.93 -30.13
C ALA A 2 39.88 5.91 -29.86
N GLY A 3 40.07 4.61 -30.10
CA GLY A 3 39.02 3.60 -29.85
C GLY A 3 38.73 3.28 -28.38
N ILE A 4 39.64 3.62 -27.46
CA ILE A 4 39.38 3.50 -26.02
C ILE A 4 38.56 4.70 -25.55
N ASP A 5 38.92 5.90 -26.00
CA ASP A 5 38.21 7.14 -25.64
C ASP A 5 36.75 7.13 -26.12
N GLU A 6 36.50 6.62 -27.34
CA GLU A 6 35.14 6.44 -27.87
C GLU A 6 34.31 5.46 -27.03
N ARG A 7 34.92 4.35 -26.60
CA ARG A 7 34.25 3.36 -25.75
C ARG A 7 33.97 3.89 -24.34
N ILE A 8 34.86 4.72 -23.79
CA ILE A 8 34.63 5.40 -22.51
C ILE A 8 33.43 6.36 -22.65
N ALA A 9 33.38 7.17 -23.71
CA ALA A 9 32.26 8.07 -23.95
C ALA A 9 30.91 7.34 -24.08
N ASP A 10 30.85 6.21 -24.79
CA ASP A 10 29.63 5.38 -24.85
C ASP A 10 29.22 4.83 -23.47
N LEU A 11 30.19 4.40 -22.66
CA LEU A 11 29.92 3.92 -21.30
C LEU A 11 29.42 5.03 -20.37
N GLU A 12 29.95 6.25 -20.48
CA GLU A 12 29.48 7.40 -19.70
C GLU A 12 28.04 7.77 -20.02
N VAL A 13 27.67 7.74 -21.31
CA VAL A 13 26.29 7.95 -21.75
C VAL A 13 25.38 6.86 -21.17
N ARG A 14 25.77 5.59 -21.31
CA ARG A 14 24.99 4.46 -20.75
C ARG A 14 24.84 4.54 -19.24
N LEU A 15 25.90 4.91 -18.53
CA LEU A 15 25.87 5.08 -17.08
C LEU A 15 24.87 6.18 -16.68
N THR A 16 24.90 7.32 -17.37
CA THR A 16 23.95 8.41 -17.13
C THR A 16 22.50 7.95 -17.34
N PHE A 17 22.22 7.14 -18.37
CA PHE A 17 20.90 6.56 -18.58
C PHE A 17 20.48 5.60 -17.44
N ILE A 18 21.40 4.77 -16.97
CA ILE A 18 21.16 3.85 -15.86
C ILE A 18 20.87 4.64 -14.59
N ASP A 19 21.66 5.66 -14.26
CA ASP A 19 21.47 6.50 -13.09
C ASP A 19 20.10 7.18 -13.10
N ASN A 20 19.71 7.75 -14.25
CA ASN A 20 18.37 8.33 -14.43
C ASN A 20 17.25 7.29 -14.24
N THR A 21 17.45 6.07 -14.75
CA THR A 21 16.48 4.98 -14.62
C THR A 21 16.34 4.52 -13.17
N VAL A 22 17.46 4.37 -12.45
CA VAL A 22 17.48 4.01 -11.04
C VAL A 22 16.78 5.07 -10.19
N GLN A 23 17.03 6.36 -10.48
CA GLN A 23 16.36 7.46 -9.79
C GLN A 23 14.85 7.46 -10.01
N ALA A 24 14.41 7.20 -11.24
CA ALA A 24 13.00 7.09 -11.59
C ALA A 24 12.33 5.90 -10.87
N LEU A 25 12.99 4.74 -10.85
CA LEU A 25 12.50 3.55 -10.15
C LEU A 25 12.40 3.76 -8.64
N SER A 26 13.41 4.37 -8.02
CA SER A 26 13.39 4.68 -6.58
C SER A 26 12.26 5.64 -6.23
N SER A 27 11.98 6.62 -7.09
CA SER A 27 10.89 7.57 -6.89
C SER A 27 9.52 6.89 -7.02
N ALA A 28 9.35 6.01 -8.00
CA ALA A 28 8.13 5.22 -8.18
C ALA A 28 7.89 4.25 -7.02
N ASP A 29 8.93 3.60 -6.51
CA ASP A 29 8.85 2.70 -5.35
C ASP A 29 8.39 3.45 -4.09
N ALA A 30 8.94 4.64 -3.84
CA ALA A 30 8.53 5.48 -2.72
C ALA A 30 7.04 5.89 -2.83
N GLU A 31 6.58 6.28 -4.02
CA GLU A 31 5.16 6.60 -4.27
C GLU A 31 4.26 5.39 -4.01
N GLN A 32 4.66 4.21 -4.47
CA GLN A 32 3.93 2.97 -4.26
C GLN A 32 3.85 2.58 -2.77
N ALA A 33 4.96 2.73 -2.03
CA ALA A 33 5.01 2.46 -0.61
C ALA A 33 4.04 3.38 0.18
N LEU A 34 4.01 4.67 -0.16
CA LEU A 34 3.07 5.62 0.46
C LEU A 34 1.61 5.24 0.15
N ARG A 35 1.30 4.89 -1.09
CA ARG A 35 -0.04 4.46 -1.49
C ARG A 35 -0.46 3.17 -0.78
N MET A 36 0.47 2.23 -0.57
CA MET A 36 0.19 1.00 0.16
C MET A 36 -0.18 1.29 1.63
N VAL A 37 0.56 2.17 2.30
CA VAL A 37 0.24 2.61 3.67
C VAL A 37 -1.14 3.26 3.74
N GLU A 38 -1.50 4.08 2.75
CA GLU A 38 -2.84 4.69 2.70
C GLU A 38 -3.94 3.63 2.54
N LEU A 39 -3.76 2.67 1.63
CA LEU A 39 -4.71 1.58 1.44
C LEU A 39 -4.86 0.71 2.70
N GLU A 40 -3.76 0.40 3.39
CA GLU A 40 -3.80 -0.34 4.65
C GLU A 40 -4.62 0.40 5.72
N ARG A 41 -4.46 1.72 5.83
CA ARG A 41 -5.26 2.56 6.75
C ARG A 41 -6.74 2.53 6.39
N LEU A 42 -7.07 2.68 5.11
CA LEU A 42 -8.46 2.64 4.64
C LEU A 42 -9.11 1.29 4.92
N VAL A 43 -8.41 0.18 4.66
CA VAL A 43 -8.89 -1.17 4.98
C VAL A 43 -9.11 -1.33 6.48
N HIS A 44 -8.20 -0.82 7.32
CA HIS A 44 -8.36 -0.89 8.76
C HIS A 44 -9.58 -0.11 9.24
N GLN A 45 -9.78 1.11 8.72
CA GLN A 45 -10.95 1.94 9.02
C GLN A 45 -12.26 1.25 8.61
N LEU A 46 -12.34 0.71 7.39
CA LEU A 46 -13.51 -0.03 6.91
C LEU A 46 -13.83 -1.23 7.80
N ARG A 47 -12.81 -1.95 8.29
CA ARG A 47 -13.01 -3.06 9.24
C ARG A 47 -13.54 -2.59 10.59
N GLN A 48 -13.15 -1.41 11.06
CA GLN A 48 -13.67 -0.82 12.29
C GLN A 48 -15.13 -0.40 12.12
N GLU A 49 -15.46 0.27 11.01
CA GLU A 49 -16.83 0.67 10.66
C GLU A 49 -17.77 -0.54 10.56
N LEU A 50 -17.35 -1.62 9.89
CA LEU A 50 -18.12 -2.86 9.79
C LEU A 50 -18.34 -3.53 11.15
N GLN A 51 -17.36 -3.48 12.06
CA GLN A 51 -17.53 -4.00 13.42
C GLN A 51 -18.53 -3.15 14.20
N ALA A 52 -18.46 -1.83 14.10
CA ALA A 52 -19.38 -0.91 14.76
C ALA A 52 -20.83 -1.15 14.34
N VAL A 53 -21.07 -1.36 13.04
CA VAL A 53 -22.41 -1.70 12.51
C VAL A 53 -22.92 -3.01 13.12
N ARG A 54 -22.09 -4.07 13.13
CA ARG A 54 -22.48 -5.36 13.72
C ARG A 54 -22.79 -5.29 15.20
N THR A 55 -22.04 -4.50 15.97
CA THR A 55 -22.32 -4.31 17.39
C THR A 55 -23.61 -3.53 17.64
N ASN A 56 -23.99 -2.64 16.72
CA ASN A 56 -25.21 -1.84 16.84
C ASN A 56 -26.48 -2.65 16.50
N GLU A 57 -26.35 -3.74 15.74
CA GLU A 57 -27.44 -4.66 15.39
C GLU A 57 -27.62 -5.82 16.39
N ALA A 58 -26.74 -5.96 17.40
CA ALA A 58 -26.88 -7.01 18.40
C ALA A 58 -28.15 -6.79 19.24
N PRO A 59 -29.11 -7.75 19.26
CA PRO A 59 -30.33 -7.63 20.06
C PRO A 59 -29.98 -7.51 21.55
N ASP A 60 -30.63 -6.59 22.25
CA ASP A 60 -30.51 -6.47 23.70
C ASP A 60 -31.00 -7.78 24.36
N PRO A 61 -30.14 -8.56 25.05
CA PRO A 61 -30.53 -9.81 25.70
C PRO A 61 -31.56 -9.61 26.82
N HIS A 62 -31.84 -8.37 27.24
CA HIS A 62 -32.92 -8.05 28.17
C HIS A 62 -34.31 -7.96 27.52
N LEU A 63 -34.41 -8.03 26.18
CA LEU A 63 -35.68 -8.05 25.44
C LEU A 63 -36.19 -9.47 25.15
N GLU A 64 -35.49 -10.52 25.59
CA GLU A 64 -35.94 -11.89 25.41
C GLU A 64 -37.06 -12.24 26.43
N PRO A 65 -38.28 -12.59 25.98
CA PRO A 65 -39.33 -13.02 26.89
C PRO A 65 -38.92 -14.34 27.58
N PRO A 66 -39.20 -14.49 28.89
CA PRO A 66 -38.75 -15.65 29.65
C PRO A 66 -39.29 -16.96 29.05
N PRO A 67 -38.50 -18.05 29.08
CA PRO A 67 -38.84 -19.29 28.40
C PRO A 67 -40.13 -19.91 28.96
N PRO A 68 -41.00 -20.46 28.10
CA PRO A 68 -42.22 -21.11 28.55
C PRO A 68 -41.90 -22.32 29.42
N HIS A 69 -42.52 -22.37 30.60
CA HIS A 69 -42.48 -23.56 31.46
C HIS A 69 -43.43 -24.62 30.88
N TYR A 70 -42.87 -25.73 30.39
CA TYR A 70 -43.60 -26.93 29.95
C TYR A 70 -43.57 -28.02 31.02
#